data_AF-C6ZH62-F1
#
_entry.id   AF-C6ZH62-F1
#
_cell.length_a   1.000
_cell.length_b   1.000
_cell.length_c   1.000
_cell.angle_alpha   90.00
_cell.angle_beta   90.00
_cell.angle_gamma   90.00
#
_symmetry.space_group_name_H-M   'P 1'
#
loop_
_entity.id
_entity.type
_entity.pdbx_description
1 polymer ?
#
loop_
_entity_poly.entity_id
_entity_poly.type
_entity_poly.pdbx_seq_one_letter_code
_entity_poly.pdbx_strand_id
1 'polypeptide(L)'
;KQQALERYGVNYKGEKKLIAFRAGSGVVSVKKNGRITPFNEVSYKPEMLNGSFVHIDDWSGWLILTNNQFDEFNNIASQGDSGSALFVYDNQKKKWVVAGTVWGIYNYANGKNHAAYSKWNQTTIDNLKNKYSYNVDMSGAQVATIENGKLTGTGSDTTDIKNKDLIFTGGGDILLKSSFDNGAGGLVFNDKKTYRVNGDDFTFKGAGVDTRNGSTVEWNIRYDNKDNLHKIGDGTLDVRKTQNTNLKTGEGLVILGAEKTFNNIYITSGDGTVRLNAENALSGGEYNGIFFAKNGGTLDLNGYNQSFNKIAATDSGAVITNTSTKKSILSLNNTADYIYHGNINGNLDVLQHHETKKENRRLILDGGVDTTNDISLRNTQLSMQGHATEHAIYRDGAFSCSLPAPMRFLCGSDYVAGMQNTEADAVKQNGNAYKTNNAVSDLSQPDWETGTFRFGTLHLENSDFSVGRNANVIGDIQASKSNITIGDTTAYIDLHAGKNITGDGFGFRQNIVRGNSQGETLFTGGITAEDSTIVIKDKAKALFSNYVYLLNTKATIEKGADVTTQSGMFSTSDISVSGNLSMTGNPDKDNKFEPSIYLNDASYLLTDDS
;
A
#
# COMPACT_ATOMS: atom_id res chain seq x y z
N LYS A 1 4.96 34.00 21.07
CA LYS A 1 4.13 32.82 21.43
C LYS A 1 2.74 32.87 20.79
N GLN A 2 2.04 34.02 20.82
CA GLN A 2 0.68 34.17 20.26
C GLN A 2 0.61 33.84 18.76
N GLN A 3 1.52 34.36 17.94
CA GLN A 3 1.56 34.04 16.50
C GLN A 3 1.73 32.54 16.22
N ALA A 4 2.58 31.86 17.01
CA ALA A 4 2.78 30.42 16.89
C ALA A 4 1.53 29.63 17.31
N LEU A 5 0.82 30.08 18.36
CA LEU A 5 -0.46 29.50 18.75
C LEU A 5 -1.52 29.69 17.67
N GLU A 6 -1.58 30.86 17.02
CA GLU A 6 -2.51 31.11 15.93
C GLU A 6 -2.22 30.21 14.72
N ARG A 7 -0.94 30.17 14.33
CA ARG A 7 -0.43 29.45 13.16
C ARG A 7 -0.45 27.92 13.32
N TYR A 8 -0.02 27.42 14.48
CA TYR A 8 0.22 25.99 14.72
C TYR A 8 -0.69 25.38 15.78
N GLY A 9 -1.50 26.18 16.46
CA GLY A 9 -2.38 25.67 17.50
C GLY A 9 -3.52 24.84 16.94
N VAL A 10 -3.83 23.75 17.64
CA VAL A 10 -4.93 22.83 17.34
C VAL A 10 -5.89 22.78 18.52
N ASN A 11 -7.14 22.44 18.26
CA ASN A 11 -8.15 22.33 19.31
C ASN A 11 -7.99 21.01 20.06
N TYR A 12 -7.96 21.08 21.39
CA TYR A 12 -7.92 19.92 22.27
C TYR A 12 -8.68 20.20 23.56
N LYS A 13 -9.65 19.34 23.90
CA LYS A 13 -10.58 19.52 25.02
C LYS A 13 -11.24 20.92 25.04
N GLY A 14 -11.65 21.41 23.87
CA GLY A 14 -12.34 22.69 23.69
C GLY A 14 -11.45 23.94 23.64
N GLU A 15 -10.13 23.79 23.77
CA GLU A 15 -9.19 24.92 23.78
C GLU A 15 -8.15 24.81 22.67
N LYS A 16 -7.76 25.95 22.09
CA LYS A 16 -6.65 26.00 21.15
C LYS A 16 -5.33 25.93 21.91
N LYS A 17 -4.56 24.85 21.71
CA LYS A 17 -3.27 24.60 22.36
C LYS A 17 -2.18 24.40 21.32
N LEU A 18 -0.95 24.76 21.69
CA LEU A 18 0.23 24.49 20.88
C LEU A 18 0.64 23.03 21.10
N ILE A 19 0.02 22.13 20.34
CA ILE A 19 0.28 20.68 20.38
C ILE A 19 1.12 20.32 19.16
N ALA A 20 2.14 19.50 19.41
CA ALA A 20 3.01 18.94 18.41
C ALA A 20 2.91 17.41 18.41
N PHE A 21 3.45 16.76 17.38
CA PHE A 21 3.49 15.31 17.24
C PHE A 21 4.94 14.88 17.03
N ARG A 22 5.31 13.72 17.55
CA ARG A 22 6.66 13.17 17.39
C ARG A 22 6.64 11.65 17.37
N ALA A 23 7.68 11.07 16.78
CA ALA A 23 7.94 9.64 16.83
C ALA A 23 9.44 9.36 16.89
N GLY A 24 9.82 8.25 17.54
CA GLY A 24 11.19 7.76 17.63
C GLY A 24 11.25 6.38 18.29
N SER A 25 12.44 5.79 18.30
CA SER A 25 12.66 4.44 18.83
C SER A 25 13.85 4.47 19.79
N GLY A 26 13.77 5.34 20.79
CA GLY A 26 14.65 5.31 21.96
C GLY A 26 14.48 4.01 22.76
N VAL A 27 15.29 3.85 23.80
CA VAL A 27 15.19 2.70 24.72
C VAL A 27 13.78 2.59 25.29
N VAL A 28 13.16 1.43 25.13
CA VAL A 28 11.76 1.21 25.49
C VAL A 28 11.63 0.90 26.98
N SER A 29 10.66 1.53 27.62
CA SER A 29 10.16 1.15 28.94
C SER A 29 8.68 1.45 29.03
N VAL A 30 7.96 0.71 29.87
CA VAL A 30 6.52 0.92 30.08
C VAL A 30 6.25 1.28 31.53
N LYS A 31 5.33 2.21 31.76
CA LYS A 31 4.94 2.66 33.10
C LYS A 31 3.49 2.34 33.36
N LYS A 32 3.22 1.60 34.44
CA LYS A 32 1.86 1.20 34.86
C LYS A 32 1.69 1.46 36.34
N ASN A 33 0.71 2.32 36.70
CA ASN A 33 0.43 2.70 38.08
C ASN A 33 1.69 3.13 38.87
N GLY A 34 2.57 3.90 38.23
CA GLY A 34 3.84 4.36 38.82
C GLY A 34 5.01 3.39 38.71
N ARG A 35 4.77 2.09 38.47
CA ARG A 35 5.82 1.08 38.28
C ARG A 35 6.37 1.16 36.85
N ILE A 36 7.70 1.22 36.73
CA ILE A 36 8.40 1.20 35.43
C ILE A 36 8.97 -0.20 35.20
N THR A 37 8.72 -0.75 34.01
CA THR A 37 9.33 -1.98 33.52
C THR A 37 10.21 -1.64 32.32
N PRO A 38 11.55 -1.73 32.44
CA PRO A 38 12.47 -1.40 31.37
C PRO A 38 12.71 -2.58 30.41
N PHE A 39 12.90 -2.27 29.12
CA PHE A 39 13.34 -3.20 28.08
C PHE A 39 14.65 -2.68 27.48
N ASN A 40 15.74 -2.76 28.25
CA ASN A 40 17.01 -2.07 27.98
C ASN A 40 17.67 -2.43 26.63
N GLU A 41 17.41 -3.63 26.10
CA GLU A 41 17.94 -4.10 24.81
C GLU A 41 17.15 -3.57 23.60
N VAL A 42 15.99 -2.96 23.85
CA VAL A 42 15.05 -2.49 22.81
C VAL A 42 15.28 -1.01 22.58
N SER A 43 16.25 -0.69 21.71
CA SER A 43 16.49 0.65 21.17
C SER A 43 16.81 0.55 19.68
N TYR A 44 16.46 1.58 18.92
CA TYR A 44 16.62 1.63 17.46
C TYR A 44 16.00 0.44 16.72
N LYS A 45 14.93 -0.15 17.28
CA LYS A 45 14.15 -1.21 16.64
C LYS A 45 13.08 -0.57 15.77
N PRO A 46 13.11 -0.73 14.44
CA PRO A 46 12.12 -0.12 13.55
C PRO A 46 10.68 -0.47 13.92
N GLU A 47 10.45 -1.71 14.34
CA GLU A 47 9.14 -2.24 14.74
C GLU A 47 8.58 -1.53 15.99
N MET A 48 9.48 -1.00 16.84
CA MET A 48 9.14 -0.29 18.07
C MET A 48 9.14 1.23 17.90
N LEU A 49 9.12 1.75 16.66
CA LEU A 49 8.90 3.18 16.43
C LEU A 49 7.58 3.60 17.10
N ASN A 50 7.68 4.46 18.11
CA ASN A 50 6.56 4.88 18.93
C ASN A 50 6.51 6.40 19.04
N GLY A 51 5.36 6.95 19.43
CA GLY A 51 5.15 8.39 19.40
C GLY A 51 4.10 8.88 20.39
N SER A 52 3.88 10.19 20.38
CA SER A 52 2.82 10.87 21.13
C SER A 52 2.56 12.25 20.55
N PHE A 53 1.40 12.81 20.88
CA PHE A 53 1.14 14.23 20.77
C PHE A 53 1.51 14.92 22.08
N VAL A 54 2.22 16.04 22.01
CA VAL A 54 2.87 16.68 23.16
C VAL A 54 2.53 18.16 23.20
N HIS A 55 2.46 18.75 24.40
CA HIS A 55 2.23 20.18 24.54
C HIS A 55 3.57 20.94 24.51
N ILE A 56 3.66 22.03 23.75
CA ILE A 56 4.82 22.92 23.77
C ILE A 56 4.62 23.98 24.86
N ASP A 57 5.32 23.81 25.98
CA ASP A 57 5.30 24.72 27.12
C ASP A 57 6.09 26.00 26.79
N ASP A 58 7.27 25.84 26.17
CA ASP A 58 8.12 26.93 25.71
C ASP A 58 8.44 26.82 24.21
N TRP A 59 7.98 27.82 23.46
CA TRP A 59 8.23 27.96 22.02
C TRP A 59 9.37 28.97 21.71
N SER A 60 9.46 30.04 22.52
CA SER A 60 10.31 31.19 22.22
C SER A 60 11.68 31.11 22.88
N GLY A 61 11.86 30.27 23.91
CA GLY A 61 13.12 30.05 24.60
C GLY A 61 14.23 29.53 23.67
N TRP A 62 15.44 29.38 24.21
CA TRP A 62 16.61 28.93 23.43
C TRP A 62 16.35 27.57 22.75
N LEU A 63 15.78 26.63 23.50
CA LEU A 63 15.26 25.35 23.01
C LEU A 63 13.73 25.38 23.06
N ILE A 64 13.07 24.62 22.18
CA ILE A 64 11.64 24.33 22.34
C ILE A 64 11.51 23.27 23.44
N LEU A 65 10.61 23.48 24.41
CA LEU A 65 10.36 22.53 25.49
C LEU A 65 8.96 21.95 25.37
N THR A 66 8.87 20.61 25.39
CA THR A 66 7.60 19.88 25.31
C THR A 66 7.31 19.09 26.57
N ASN A 67 6.08 19.19 27.07
CA ASN A 67 5.56 18.32 28.12
C ASN A 67 4.86 17.11 27.49
N ASN A 68 5.44 15.94 27.72
CA ASN A 68 5.03 14.67 27.11
C ASN A 68 4.05 13.88 28.01
N GLN A 69 3.70 14.47 29.16
CA GLN A 69 2.76 13.95 30.15
C GLN A 69 1.79 15.04 30.61
N PHE A 70 1.44 15.95 29.68
CA PHE A 70 0.54 17.06 29.97
C PHE A 70 -0.93 16.61 30.12
N ASP A 71 -1.26 15.40 29.64
CA ASP A 71 -2.59 14.80 29.73
C ASP A 71 -2.52 13.26 29.79
N GLU A 72 -3.24 12.51 28.93
CA GLU A 72 -3.46 11.06 29.06
C GLU A 72 -2.54 10.18 28.18
N PHE A 73 -2.30 10.53 26.91
CA PHE A 73 -1.54 9.69 25.95
C PHE A 73 -0.02 9.91 26.07
N ASN A 74 0.52 9.48 27.20
CA ASN A 74 1.83 9.88 27.67
C ASN A 74 2.94 8.97 27.13
N ASN A 75 3.89 9.56 26.43
CA ASN A 75 5.11 8.88 25.97
C ASN A 75 6.30 9.83 26.12
N ILE A 76 7.09 9.61 27.18
CA ILE A 76 8.24 10.45 27.51
C ILE A 76 9.43 10.02 26.68
N ALA A 77 10.10 10.97 26.03
CA ALA A 77 11.33 10.70 25.29
C ALA A 77 12.38 10.00 26.17
N SER A 78 13.11 9.04 25.60
CA SER A 78 14.15 8.27 26.28
C SER A 78 15.50 8.37 25.56
N GLN A 79 16.53 7.73 26.12
CA GLN A 79 17.84 7.66 25.47
C GLN A 79 17.70 6.97 24.11
N GLY A 80 18.20 7.63 23.06
CA GLY A 80 18.08 7.17 21.67
C GLY A 80 16.98 7.89 20.87
N ASP A 81 16.11 8.68 21.52
CA ASP A 81 15.21 9.60 20.81
C ASP A 81 15.90 10.88 20.32
N SER A 82 17.13 11.16 20.79
CA SER A 82 17.95 12.30 20.34
C SER A 82 18.05 12.34 18.81
N GLY A 83 17.76 13.50 18.23
CA GLY A 83 17.72 13.71 16.77
C GLY A 83 16.36 13.48 16.11
N SER A 84 15.40 12.81 16.76
CA SER A 84 14.05 12.65 16.21
C SER A 84 13.31 13.98 16.06
N ALA A 85 12.43 14.07 15.06
CA ALA A 85 11.77 15.33 14.70
C ALA A 85 10.53 15.64 15.56
N LEU A 86 10.29 16.94 15.76
CA LEU A 86 9.03 17.49 16.29
C LEU A 86 8.22 18.08 15.15
N PHE A 87 6.99 17.62 14.97
CA PHE A 87 6.08 18.08 13.94
C PHE A 87 5.00 19.00 14.53
N VAL A 88 4.74 20.12 13.85
CA VAL A 88 3.59 21.00 14.12
C VAL A 88 2.78 21.17 12.85
N TYR A 89 1.48 21.38 12.98
CA TYR A 89 0.60 21.54 11.82
C TYR A 89 0.40 23.02 11.48
N ASP A 90 0.82 23.46 10.28
CA ASP A 90 0.62 24.83 9.83
C ASP A 90 -0.83 25.02 9.33
N ASN A 91 -1.64 25.77 10.08
CA ASN A 91 -3.05 25.99 9.78
C ASN A 91 -3.31 26.77 8.48
N GLN A 92 -2.33 27.56 7.99
CA GLN A 92 -2.47 28.29 6.73
C GLN A 92 -2.01 27.44 5.54
N LYS A 93 -0.88 26.72 5.69
CA LYS A 93 -0.34 25.84 4.64
C LYS A 93 -1.04 24.48 4.56
N LYS A 94 -1.84 24.12 5.56
CA LYS A 94 -2.51 22.82 5.70
C LYS A 94 -1.56 21.63 5.64
N LYS A 95 -0.37 21.78 6.24
CA LYS A 95 0.71 20.80 6.16
C LYS A 95 1.46 20.66 7.48
N TRP A 96 1.89 19.45 7.79
CA TRP A 96 2.89 19.19 8.84
C TRP A 96 4.25 19.77 8.48
N VAL A 97 4.88 20.47 9.41
CA VAL A 97 6.23 21.03 9.29
C VAL A 97 7.08 20.64 10.48
N VAL A 98 8.39 20.51 10.27
CA VAL A 98 9.34 20.20 11.33
C VAL A 98 9.68 21.47 12.10
N ALA A 99 9.45 21.47 13.42
CA ALA A 99 9.79 22.57 14.31
C ALA A 99 11.24 22.47 14.82
N GLY A 100 11.77 21.25 14.95
CA GLY A 100 13.11 21.00 15.49
C GLY A 100 13.39 19.51 15.68
N THR A 101 14.54 19.21 16.27
CA THR A 101 15.00 17.84 16.58
C THR A 101 15.35 17.70 18.06
N VAL A 102 15.09 16.52 18.65
CA VAL A 102 15.34 16.27 20.09
C VAL A 102 16.82 16.54 20.40
N TRP A 103 17.07 17.45 21.34
CA TRP A 103 18.38 17.77 21.87
C TRP A 103 18.69 16.92 23.12
N GLY A 104 17.73 16.81 24.03
CA GLY A 104 17.89 16.11 25.30
C GLY A 104 16.64 16.18 26.18
N ILE A 105 16.77 15.75 27.42
CA ILE A 105 15.65 15.59 28.36
C ILE A 105 15.99 16.29 29.68
N TYR A 106 15.02 17.03 30.24
CA TYR A 106 15.11 17.63 31.57
C TYR A 106 14.13 16.97 32.53
N ASN A 107 14.61 16.62 33.72
CA ASN A 107 13.79 16.13 34.82
C ASN A 107 13.81 17.16 35.95
N TYR A 108 12.64 17.47 36.49
CA TYR A 108 12.47 18.45 37.55
C TYR A 108 11.84 17.80 38.79
N ALA A 109 11.79 18.55 39.89
CA ALA A 109 11.10 18.13 41.10
C ALA A 109 9.64 17.71 40.81
N ASN A 110 9.12 16.80 41.64
CA ASN A 110 7.74 16.28 41.56
C ASN A 110 7.41 15.56 40.24
N GLY A 111 8.41 14.97 39.58
CA GLY A 111 8.21 14.12 38.40
C GLY A 111 7.87 14.87 37.11
N LYS A 112 7.97 16.20 37.09
CA LYS A 112 7.83 17.01 35.87
C LYS A 112 8.99 16.73 34.91
N ASN A 113 8.70 16.68 33.62
CA ASN A 113 9.67 16.34 32.58
C ASN A 113 9.44 17.18 31.32
N HIS A 114 10.54 17.57 30.68
CA HIS A 114 10.51 18.15 29.33
C HIS A 114 11.47 17.42 28.39
N ALA A 115 11.02 17.17 27.16
CA ALA A 115 11.93 16.95 26.04
C ALA A 115 12.25 18.31 25.41
N ALA A 116 13.55 18.59 25.28
CA ALA A 116 14.08 19.83 24.72
C ALA A 116 14.51 19.61 23.27
N TYR A 117 14.22 20.58 22.40
CA TYR A 117 14.45 20.48 20.95
C TYR A 117 15.31 21.63 20.45
N SER A 118 16.33 21.28 19.65
CA SER A 118 17.06 22.23 18.82
C SER A 118 16.17 22.67 17.67
N LYS A 119 16.02 23.98 17.46
CA LYS A 119 15.09 24.53 16.47
C LYS A 119 15.56 24.25 15.06
N TRP A 120 14.60 24.13 14.14
CA TRP A 120 14.87 24.12 12.71
C TRP A 120 15.69 25.35 12.30
N ASN A 121 16.80 25.12 11.60
CA ASN A 121 17.67 26.19 11.10
C ASN A 121 17.73 26.15 9.57
N GLN A 122 16.95 27.03 8.94
CA GLN A 122 16.82 27.09 7.49
C GLN A 122 18.15 27.43 6.81
N THR A 123 18.91 28.39 7.34
CA THR A 123 20.20 28.81 6.77
C THR A 123 21.22 27.67 6.75
N THR A 124 21.30 26.87 7.81
CA THR A 124 22.20 25.71 7.84
C THR A 124 21.84 24.69 6.76
N ILE A 125 20.55 24.46 6.54
CA ILE A 125 20.05 23.51 5.53
C ILE A 125 20.32 24.04 4.12
N ASP A 126 20.02 25.31 3.87
CA ASP A 126 20.24 25.93 2.56
C ASP A 126 21.72 25.96 2.19
N ASN A 127 22.60 26.29 3.14
CA ASN A 127 24.06 26.24 2.92
C ASN A 127 24.55 24.82 2.60
N LEU A 128 24.02 23.80 3.28
CA LEU A 128 24.36 22.41 2.99
C LEU A 128 23.86 21.99 1.60
N LYS A 129 22.61 22.31 1.25
CA LYS A 129 22.04 22.03 -0.07
C LYS A 129 22.84 22.70 -1.18
N ASN A 130 23.14 23.99 -1.04
CA ASN A 130 23.92 24.76 -2.02
C ASN A 130 25.33 24.21 -2.19
N LYS A 131 25.99 23.76 -1.11
CA LYS A 131 27.32 23.13 -1.18
C LYS A 131 27.33 21.87 -2.06
N TYR A 132 26.24 21.09 -2.03
CA TYR A 132 26.08 19.86 -2.79
C TYR A 132 25.32 20.05 -4.10
N SER A 133 25.13 21.29 -4.55
CA SER A 133 24.44 21.60 -5.81
C SER A 133 25.38 22.29 -6.79
N TYR A 134 25.21 22.02 -8.08
CA TYR A 134 25.85 22.76 -9.17
C TYR A 134 24.84 23.08 -10.27
N ASN A 135 24.53 24.35 -10.46
CA ASN A 135 23.59 24.78 -11.49
C ASN A 135 24.23 24.66 -12.88
N VAL A 136 23.48 24.05 -13.81
CA VAL A 136 23.85 23.91 -15.21
C VAL A 136 22.81 24.66 -16.04
N ASP A 137 23.16 25.87 -16.46
CA ASP A 137 22.33 26.65 -17.37
C ASP A 137 22.59 26.23 -18.82
N MET A 138 21.57 25.62 -19.44
CA MET A 138 21.59 25.23 -20.85
C MET A 138 20.80 26.20 -21.74
N SER A 139 20.35 27.35 -21.20
CA SER A 139 19.65 28.36 -22.01
C SER A 139 20.57 28.90 -23.11
N GLY A 140 20.19 28.65 -24.36
CA GLY A 140 20.99 29.02 -25.53
C GLY A 140 22.14 28.07 -25.88
N ALA A 141 22.37 27.01 -25.09
CA ALA A 141 23.29 25.92 -25.40
C ALA A 141 22.56 24.76 -26.10
N GLN A 142 23.17 24.16 -27.12
CA GLN A 142 22.57 23.02 -27.83
C GLN A 142 22.85 21.68 -27.14
N VAL A 143 24.05 21.50 -26.56
CA VAL A 143 24.51 20.22 -25.99
C VAL A 143 25.43 20.45 -24.78
N ALA A 144 25.05 19.95 -23.62
CA ALA A 144 25.94 19.80 -22.46
C ALA A 144 26.74 18.50 -22.58
N THR A 145 28.07 18.57 -22.65
CA THR A 145 28.95 17.41 -22.79
C THR A 145 29.64 17.08 -21.47
N ILE A 146 29.55 15.82 -21.03
CA ILE A 146 30.26 15.30 -19.86
C ILE A 146 31.29 14.27 -20.31
N GLU A 147 32.55 14.53 -19.96
CA GLU A 147 33.68 13.65 -20.29
C GLU A 147 34.71 13.65 -19.15
N ASN A 148 35.01 12.47 -18.61
CA ASN A 148 36.01 12.26 -17.56
C ASN A 148 35.86 13.23 -16.36
N GLY A 149 34.62 13.49 -15.94
CA GLY A 149 34.31 14.38 -14.82
C GLY A 149 34.40 15.88 -15.15
N LYS A 150 34.40 16.25 -16.43
CA LYS A 150 34.35 17.64 -16.90
C LYS A 150 33.04 17.91 -17.60
N LEU A 151 32.43 19.07 -17.32
CA LEU A 151 31.23 19.57 -17.98
C LEU A 151 31.64 20.69 -18.94
N THR A 152 31.21 20.60 -20.19
CA THR A 152 31.51 21.57 -21.25
C THR A 152 30.31 21.84 -22.16
N GLY A 153 30.34 22.96 -22.89
CA GLY A 153 29.31 23.30 -23.88
C GLY A 153 28.07 23.97 -23.30
N THR A 154 28.17 24.54 -22.10
CA THR A 154 27.10 25.18 -21.34
C THR A 154 27.50 26.59 -20.90
N GLY A 155 26.56 27.34 -20.29
CA GLY A 155 26.89 28.59 -19.59
C GLY A 155 27.66 28.40 -18.28
N SER A 156 27.96 27.15 -17.90
CA SER A 156 28.48 26.77 -16.58
C SER A 156 29.55 25.68 -16.69
N ASP A 157 30.48 25.84 -17.64
CA ASP A 157 31.55 24.87 -17.88
C ASP A 157 32.50 24.78 -16.67
N THR A 158 32.89 23.55 -16.30
CA THR A 158 33.72 23.29 -15.11
C THR A 158 34.38 21.91 -15.15
N THR A 159 35.41 21.73 -14.34
CA THR A 159 36.06 20.43 -14.10
C THR A 159 35.76 19.84 -12.72
N ASP A 160 34.90 20.49 -11.91
CA ASP A 160 34.57 20.08 -10.53
C ASP A 160 33.06 19.86 -10.34
N ILE A 161 32.56 18.78 -10.94
CA ILE A 161 31.15 18.36 -10.87
C ILE A 161 30.90 17.16 -9.96
N LYS A 162 31.94 16.55 -9.38
CA LYS A 162 31.84 15.28 -8.65
C LYS A 162 31.20 15.47 -7.27
N ASN A 163 30.33 14.54 -6.86
CA ASN A 163 29.60 14.55 -5.59
C ASN A 163 28.69 15.78 -5.40
N LYS A 164 28.22 16.38 -6.51
CA LYS A 164 27.24 17.47 -6.48
C LYS A 164 26.07 17.11 -7.40
N ASP A 165 24.87 17.47 -6.98
CA ASP A 165 23.69 17.41 -7.82
C ASP A 165 23.83 18.40 -8.97
N LEU A 166 23.79 17.89 -10.21
CA LEU A 166 23.77 18.74 -11.39
C LEU A 166 22.34 19.19 -11.65
N ILE A 167 22.07 20.48 -11.43
CA ILE A 167 20.75 21.08 -11.54
C ILE A 167 20.60 21.75 -12.91
N PHE A 168 20.02 21.01 -13.86
CA PHE A 168 19.81 21.44 -15.23
C PHE A 168 18.57 22.34 -15.37
N THR A 169 18.71 23.39 -16.19
CA THR A 169 17.63 24.28 -16.63
C THR A 169 17.82 24.63 -18.11
N GLY A 170 16.75 25.03 -18.80
CA GLY A 170 16.76 25.46 -20.21
C GLY A 170 16.33 24.39 -21.23
N GLY A 171 16.34 23.10 -20.85
CA GLY A 171 16.13 21.98 -21.79
C GLY A 171 17.29 21.77 -22.75
N GLY A 172 17.33 20.62 -23.44
CA GLY A 172 18.37 20.33 -24.45
C GLY A 172 18.98 18.94 -24.35
N ASP A 173 20.11 18.75 -25.03
CA ASP A 173 20.84 17.49 -25.06
C ASP A 173 21.95 17.44 -24.01
N ILE A 174 22.07 16.29 -23.35
CA ILE A 174 23.20 15.93 -22.48
C ILE A 174 23.91 14.75 -23.14
N LEU A 175 25.20 14.91 -23.44
CA LEU A 175 26.03 13.91 -24.10
C LEU A 175 27.12 13.40 -23.17
N LEU A 176 27.11 12.11 -22.86
CA LEU A 176 28.21 11.42 -22.21
C LEU A 176 29.23 10.94 -23.24
N LYS A 177 30.49 11.33 -23.07
CA LYS A 177 31.65 10.82 -23.84
C LYS A 177 32.54 9.85 -23.05
N SER A 178 32.19 9.61 -21.80
CA SER A 178 32.74 8.57 -20.94
C SER A 178 31.66 8.15 -19.94
N SER A 179 31.78 6.98 -19.31
CA SER A 179 30.95 6.68 -18.13
C SER A 179 31.12 7.75 -17.07
N PHE A 180 30.03 8.12 -16.40
CA PHE A 180 30.00 9.19 -15.42
C PHE A 180 29.52 8.67 -14.07
N ASP A 181 30.47 8.47 -13.17
CA ASP A 181 30.22 8.22 -11.75
C ASP A 181 30.32 9.54 -10.98
N ASN A 182 29.16 10.06 -10.59
CA ASN A 182 29.03 11.31 -9.84
C ASN A 182 29.07 11.09 -8.30
N GLY A 183 29.41 9.89 -7.84
CA GLY A 183 29.48 9.55 -6.42
C GLY A 183 28.16 9.84 -5.70
N ALA A 184 28.18 10.77 -4.75
CA ALA A 184 26.98 11.16 -4.00
C ALA A 184 26.08 12.20 -4.72
N GLY A 185 26.46 12.67 -5.91
CA GLY A 185 25.68 13.65 -6.69
C GLY A 185 24.71 12.97 -7.66
N GLY A 186 23.53 13.56 -7.84
CA GLY A 186 22.51 13.12 -8.79
C GLY A 186 22.41 14.01 -10.04
N LEU A 187 21.43 13.69 -10.90
CA LEU A 187 20.99 14.55 -12.00
C LEU A 187 19.61 15.11 -11.66
N VAL A 188 19.50 16.44 -11.61
CA VAL A 188 18.27 17.15 -11.23
C VAL A 188 17.82 18.02 -12.39
N PHE A 189 16.55 17.95 -12.76
CA PHE A 189 15.98 18.70 -13.88
C PHE A 189 14.89 19.63 -13.33
N ASN A 190 15.10 20.95 -13.40
CA ASN A 190 14.41 21.91 -12.52
C ASN A 190 13.52 22.93 -13.24
N ASP A 191 12.99 22.57 -14.41
CA ASP A 191 11.99 23.35 -15.14
C ASP A 191 11.14 22.46 -16.07
N LYS A 192 10.01 23.00 -16.53
CA LYS A 192 9.08 22.28 -17.41
C LYS A 192 9.59 22.21 -18.86
N LYS A 193 10.73 21.56 -19.06
CA LYS A 193 11.41 21.35 -20.34
C LYS A 193 11.72 19.87 -20.56
N THR A 194 12.08 19.55 -21.80
CA THR A 194 12.51 18.22 -22.20
C THR A 194 14.04 18.16 -22.31
N TYR A 195 14.59 17.08 -21.78
CA TYR A 195 16.02 16.77 -21.78
C TYR A 195 16.24 15.42 -22.45
N ARG A 196 17.36 15.27 -23.14
CA ARG A 196 17.75 14.02 -23.81
C ARG A 196 19.13 13.62 -23.34
N VAL A 197 19.25 12.49 -22.65
CA VAL A 197 20.54 11.99 -22.15
C VAL A 197 21.03 10.89 -23.05
N ASN A 198 22.13 11.15 -23.77
CA ASN A 198 22.72 10.25 -24.76
C ASN A 198 24.18 9.92 -24.42
N GLY A 199 24.68 8.80 -24.94
CA GLY A 199 26.06 8.34 -24.74
C GLY A 199 26.29 6.99 -25.41
N ASP A 200 27.51 6.79 -25.92
CA ASP A 200 27.88 5.57 -26.65
C ASP A 200 28.21 4.43 -25.68
N ASP A 201 27.18 3.69 -25.28
CA ASP A 201 27.18 2.61 -24.28
C ASP A 201 27.77 2.95 -22.90
N PHE A 202 28.01 4.24 -22.65
CA PHE A 202 28.42 4.76 -21.35
C PHE A 202 27.29 4.67 -20.32
N THR A 203 27.71 4.58 -19.06
CA THR A 203 26.81 4.45 -17.92
C THR A 203 26.82 5.70 -17.04
N PHE A 204 25.71 5.94 -16.34
CA PHE A 204 25.65 6.88 -15.22
C PHE A 204 25.53 6.14 -13.89
N LYS A 205 26.19 6.68 -12.85
CA LYS A 205 26.05 6.28 -11.45
C LYS A 205 26.02 7.51 -10.56
N GLY A 206 25.13 7.55 -9.57
CA GLY A 206 25.08 8.67 -8.63
C GLY A 206 23.93 8.53 -7.63
N ALA A 207 23.51 9.66 -7.04
CA ALA A 207 22.37 9.67 -6.12
C ALA A 207 21.02 9.30 -6.78
N GLY A 208 20.94 9.37 -8.11
CA GLY A 208 19.74 9.09 -8.89
C GLY A 208 19.36 10.24 -9.81
N VAL A 209 18.08 10.25 -10.20
CA VAL A 209 17.46 11.22 -11.10
C VAL A 209 16.25 11.87 -10.42
N ASP A 210 16.26 13.20 -10.32
CA ASP A 210 15.19 14.00 -9.74
C ASP A 210 14.57 14.90 -10.82
N THR A 211 13.41 14.50 -11.34
CA THR A 211 12.68 15.23 -12.38
C THR A 211 11.69 16.18 -11.73
N ARG A 212 12.04 17.44 -11.54
CA ARG A 212 11.19 18.44 -10.87
C ARG A 212 10.41 19.28 -11.87
N ASN A 213 9.37 19.94 -11.34
CA ASN A 213 8.59 20.97 -12.03
C ASN A 213 8.00 20.52 -13.36
N GLY A 214 7.62 19.23 -13.45
CA GLY A 214 7.07 18.65 -14.67
C GLY A 214 8.07 18.51 -15.82
N SER A 215 9.38 18.46 -15.54
CA SER A 215 10.41 18.13 -16.52
C SER A 215 10.16 16.76 -17.16
N THR A 216 10.65 16.56 -18.38
CA THR A 216 10.66 15.26 -19.07
C THR A 216 12.08 14.92 -19.49
N VAL A 217 12.56 13.73 -19.12
CA VAL A 217 13.92 13.29 -19.44
C VAL A 217 13.84 12.03 -20.28
N GLU A 218 14.22 12.12 -21.54
CA GLU A 218 14.43 10.96 -22.40
C GLU A 218 15.77 10.33 -22.06
N TRP A 219 15.72 9.18 -21.40
CA TRP A 219 16.87 8.48 -20.89
C TRP A 219 17.34 7.43 -21.90
N ASN A 220 18.35 7.80 -22.69
CA ASN A 220 18.91 6.99 -23.77
C ASN A 220 20.35 6.54 -23.48
N ILE A 221 20.66 6.31 -22.21
CA ILE A 221 21.89 5.65 -21.72
C ILE A 221 21.52 4.52 -20.77
N ARG A 222 22.51 3.79 -20.25
CA ARG A 222 22.30 2.82 -19.17
C ARG A 222 22.64 3.45 -17.82
N TYR A 223 21.87 3.15 -16.79
CA TYR A 223 22.35 3.30 -15.42
C TYR A 223 23.33 2.15 -15.07
N ASP A 224 24.19 2.35 -14.07
CA ASP A 224 25.17 1.33 -13.66
C ASP A 224 24.50 -0.02 -13.32
N ASN A 225 25.09 -1.12 -13.80
CA ASN A 225 24.50 -2.46 -13.67
C ASN A 225 24.72 -3.13 -12.30
N LYS A 226 25.45 -2.48 -11.39
CA LYS A 226 25.71 -2.96 -10.02
C LYS A 226 25.11 -2.03 -8.98
N ASP A 227 24.26 -1.10 -9.39
CA ASP A 227 23.64 -0.11 -8.52
C ASP A 227 22.19 0.14 -8.95
N ASN A 228 21.35 0.55 -8.00
CA ASN A 228 19.93 0.78 -8.29
C ASN A 228 19.73 2.23 -8.76
N LEU A 229 19.03 2.43 -9.88
CA LEU A 229 18.61 3.77 -10.28
C LEU A 229 17.51 4.25 -9.33
N HIS A 230 17.71 5.37 -8.65
CA HIS A 230 16.69 6.03 -7.86
C HIS A 230 16.00 7.15 -8.67
N LYS A 231 14.67 7.14 -8.73
CA LYS A 231 13.86 8.18 -9.40
C LYS A 231 12.89 8.84 -8.43
N ILE A 232 12.96 10.17 -8.34
CA ILE A 232 12.01 11.03 -7.60
C ILE A 232 11.59 12.25 -8.46
N GLY A 233 10.79 13.14 -7.88
CA GLY A 233 10.29 14.35 -8.53
C GLY A 233 9.06 14.10 -9.39
N ASP A 234 8.19 15.10 -9.46
CA ASP A 234 6.86 15.09 -10.11
C ASP A 234 6.89 14.91 -11.64
N GLY A 235 8.05 15.07 -12.26
CA GLY A 235 8.28 14.93 -13.70
C GLY A 235 8.34 13.49 -14.21
N THR A 236 8.79 13.37 -15.47
CA THR A 236 8.80 12.13 -16.24
C THR A 236 10.22 11.68 -16.58
N LEU A 237 10.52 10.41 -16.32
CA LEU A 237 11.70 9.73 -16.85
C LEU A 237 11.26 8.74 -17.93
N ASP A 238 11.58 9.01 -19.19
CA ASP A 238 11.20 8.19 -20.34
C ASP A 238 12.38 7.34 -20.80
N VAL A 239 12.38 6.05 -20.44
CA VAL A 239 13.53 5.16 -20.61
C VAL A 239 13.47 4.48 -21.98
N ARG A 240 14.44 4.79 -22.83
CA ARG A 240 14.43 4.43 -24.26
C ARG A 240 15.16 3.12 -24.60
N LYS A 241 15.90 2.54 -23.67
CA LYS A 241 16.66 1.29 -23.87
C LYS A 241 16.70 0.41 -22.63
N THR A 242 16.90 -0.88 -22.83
CA THR A 242 17.13 -1.88 -21.77
C THR A 242 18.29 -1.46 -20.87
N GLN A 243 18.05 -1.41 -19.55
CA GLN A 243 19.01 -0.90 -18.58
C GLN A 243 19.94 -1.98 -18.00
N ASN A 244 19.47 -3.23 -17.94
CA ASN A 244 20.16 -4.34 -17.26
C ASN A 244 20.58 -3.99 -15.81
N THR A 245 19.71 -3.28 -15.11
CA THR A 245 19.83 -2.94 -13.69
C THR A 245 18.43 -2.80 -13.07
N ASN A 246 18.35 -2.41 -11.80
CA ASN A 246 17.08 -2.21 -11.10
C ASN A 246 16.70 -0.73 -11.00
N LEU A 247 15.40 -0.48 -10.85
CA LEU A 247 14.82 0.83 -10.57
C LEU A 247 14.18 0.85 -9.18
N LYS A 248 14.40 1.93 -8.43
CA LYS A 248 13.61 2.31 -7.25
C LYS A 248 12.96 3.66 -7.53
N THR A 249 11.63 3.69 -7.60
CA THR A 249 10.89 4.91 -7.92
C THR A 249 9.90 5.25 -6.82
N GLY A 250 9.81 6.54 -6.47
CA GLY A 250 8.95 7.01 -5.39
C GLY A 250 8.07 8.22 -5.72
N GLU A 251 8.16 8.79 -6.93
CA GLU A 251 7.34 9.96 -7.31
C GLU A 251 7.30 10.11 -8.84
N GLY A 252 6.24 10.73 -9.36
CA GLY A 252 6.09 11.11 -10.76
C GLY A 252 6.01 9.91 -11.71
N LEU A 253 6.40 10.10 -12.96
CA LEU A 253 6.22 9.09 -14.02
C LEU A 253 7.54 8.46 -14.48
N VAL A 254 7.55 7.14 -14.65
CA VAL A 254 8.57 6.41 -15.40
C VAL A 254 7.91 5.68 -16.57
N ILE A 255 8.39 5.91 -17.79
CA ILE A 255 7.90 5.24 -19.00
C ILE A 255 8.90 4.15 -19.39
N LEU A 256 8.41 2.92 -19.56
CA LEU A 256 9.19 1.75 -19.97
C LEU A 256 9.10 1.60 -21.49
N GLY A 257 10.02 2.25 -22.21
CA GLY A 257 10.03 2.33 -23.67
C GLY A 257 10.85 1.25 -24.38
N ALA A 258 11.34 0.23 -23.68
CA ALA A 258 12.11 -0.87 -24.26
C ALA A 258 11.68 -2.23 -23.72
N GLU A 259 11.95 -3.30 -24.46
CA GLU A 259 11.80 -4.66 -23.92
C GLU A 259 12.68 -4.83 -22.67
N LYS A 260 12.12 -5.49 -21.65
CA LYS A 260 12.76 -5.72 -20.35
C LYS A 260 13.50 -4.47 -19.85
N THR A 261 12.80 -3.32 -19.79
CA THR A 261 13.44 -2.01 -19.56
C THR A 261 14.33 -2.05 -18.32
N PHE A 262 13.88 -2.68 -17.23
CA PHE A 262 14.66 -2.97 -16.03
C PHE A 262 14.61 -4.46 -15.67
N ASN A 263 15.58 -4.92 -14.88
CA ASN A 263 15.57 -6.27 -14.31
C ASN A 263 14.51 -6.38 -13.22
N ASN A 264 14.46 -5.40 -12.30
CA ASN A 264 13.44 -5.27 -11.27
C ASN A 264 13.08 -3.79 -11.04
N ILE A 265 11.86 -3.54 -10.59
CA ILE A 265 11.30 -2.23 -10.29
C ILE A 265 10.63 -2.27 -8.93
N TYR A 266 11.10 -1.42 -8.02
CA TYR A 266 10.54 -1.19 -6.71
C TYR A 266 9.77 0.14 -6.71
N ILE A 267 8.49 0.09 -6.35
CA ILE A 267 7.56 1.22 -6.32
C ILE A 267 7.11 1.42 -4.87
N THR A 268 7.23 2.65 -4.36
CA THR A 268 6.89 2.99 -2.97
C THR A 268 6.31 4.40 -2.90
N SER A 269 5.82 4.79 -1.71
CA SER A 269 5.26 6.10 -1.34
C SER A 269 3.81 6.35 -1.75
N GLY A 270 3.35 5.78 -2.86
CA GLY A 270 2.05 6.04 -3.49
C GLY A 270 2.06 7.14 -4.56
N ASP A 271 3.14 7.94 -4.66
CA ASP A 271 3.21 9.09 -5.56
C ASP A 271 3.81 8.76 -6.94
N GLY A 272 4.25 7.51 -7.15
CA GLY A 272 4.90 7.06 -8.39
C GLY A 272 3.95 6.33 -9.35
N THR A 273 4.16 6.53 -10.65
CA THR A 273 3.55 5.76 -11.74
C THR A 273 4.62 5.18 -12.67
N VAL A 274 4.51 3.89 -12.99
CA VAL A 274 5.29 3.20 -14.02
C VAL A 274 4.35 2.86 -15.17
N ARG A 275 4.67 3.29 -16.40
CA ARG A 275 3.83 3.07 -17.59
C ARG A 275 4.54 2.21 -18.62
N LEU A 276 3.87 1.17 -19.12
CA LEU A 276 4.37 0.36 -20.23
C LEU A 276 4.26 1.14 -21.54
N ASN A 277 5.31 1.13 -22.35
CA ASN A 277 5.31 1.76 -23.67
C ASN A 277 6.09 0.95 -24.72
N ALA A 278 6.28 -0.34 -24.46
CA ALA A 278 6.87 -1.29 -25.38
C ALA A 278 6.34 -2.70 -25.08
N GLU A 279 6.36 -3.56 -26.10
CA GLU A 279 6.09 -4.99 -25.93
C GLU A 279 7.15 -5.63 -25.02
N ASN A 280 6.73 -6.56 -24.17
CA ASN A 280 7.59 -7.24 -23.20
C ASN A 280 8.43 -6.28 -22.33
N ALA A 281 7.89 -5.11 -21.97
CA ALA A 281 8.63 -4.09 -21.21
C ALA A 281 9.04 -4.51 -19.79
N LEU A 282 8.30 -5.44 -19.18
CA LEU A 282 8.61 -6.02 -17.86
C LEU A 282 9.56 -7.21 -17.98
N SER A 283 10.14 -7.61 -16.85
CA SER A 283 10.98 -8.81 -16.79
C SER A 283 10.12 -10.06 -16.52
N GLY A 284 10.76 -11.22 -16.33
CA GLY A 284 10.08 -12.49 -16.06
C GLY A 284 10.07 -12.87 -14.56
N GLY A 285 9.95 -14.17 -14.29
CA GLY A 285 9.86 -14.70 -12.93
C GLY A 285 8.44 -14.65 -12.37
N GLU A 286 8.27 -14.92 -11.07
CA GLU A 286 6.93 -14.99 -10.47
C GLU A 286 6.18 -13.64 -10.48
N TYR A 287 6.93 -12.53 -10.41
CA TYR A 287 6.41 -11.18 -10.16
C TYR A 287 6.64 -10.21 -11.33
N ASN A 288 7.12 -10.70 -12.47
CA ASN A 288 7.58 -9.88 -13.62
C ASN A 288 8.56 -8.76 -13.24
N GLY A 289 9.33 -8.97 -12.16
CA GLY A 289 10.25 -7.99 -11.59
C GLY A 289 9.59 -6.74 -11.02
N ILE A 290 8.28 -6.71 -10.73
CA ILE A 290 7.60 -5.56 -10.13
C ILE A 290 7.31 -5.82 -8.65
N PHE A 291 7.66 -4.87 -7.79
CA PHE A 291 7.48 -4.93 -6.34
C PHE A 291 6.91 -3.62 -5.80
N PHE A 292 5.69 -3.66 -5.25
CA PHE A 292 5.05 -2.54 -4.58
C PHE A 292 5.26 -2.65 -3.07
N ALA A 293 6.08 -1.75 -2.54
CA ALA A 293 6.32 -1.61 -1.11
C ALA A 293 5.32 -0.66 -0.47
N LYS A 294 5.64 -0.13 0.71
CA LYS A 294 4.72 0.68 1.52
C LYS A 294 4.07 1.81 0.72
N ASN A 295 2.74 1.87 0.77
CA ASN A 295 1.85 2.75 0.02
C ASN A 295 1.88 2.56 -1.51
N GLY A 296 2.61 1.57 -2.01
CA GLY A 296 2.69 1.20 -3.42
C GLY A 296 2.92 2.38 -4.38
N GLY A 297 2.01 2.47 -5.35
CA GLY A 297 2.07 3.32 -6.54
C GLY A 297 1.32 2.64 -7.69
N THR A 298 1.38 3.22 -8.90
CA THR A 298 0.60 2.75 -10.05
C THR A 298 1.46 2.08 -11.12
N LEU A 299 1.05 0.90 -11.60
CA LEU A 299 1.51 0.30 -12.85
C LEU A 299 0.41 0.48 -13.91
N ASP A 300 0.68 1.28 -14.93
CA ASP A 300 -0.21 1.52 -16.06
C ASP A 300 0.18 0.62 -17.23
N LEU A 301 -0.68 -0.35 -17.53
CA LEU A 301 -0.51 -1.31 -18.62
C LEU A 301 -0.61 -0.67 -20.00
N ASN A 302 -1.25 0.49 -20.12
CA ASN A 302 -1.28 1.32 -21.32
C ASN A 302 -1.53 0.55 -22.64
N GLY A 303 -2.53 -0.33 -22.66
CA GLY A 303 -2.93 -1.11 -23.85
C GLY A 303 -2.07 -2.34 -24.15
N TYR A 304 -1.13 -2.69 -23.27
CA TYR A 304 -0.37 -3.93 -23.32
C TYR A 304 -0.98 -4.97 -22.37
N ASN A 305 -0.91 -6.24 -22.74
CA ASN A 305 -1.33 -7.35 -21.89
C ASN A 305 -0.19 -7.76 -20.96
N GLN A 306 -0.51 -8.26 -19.77
CA GLN A 306 0.48 -8.79 -18.84
C GLN A 306 -0.04 -10.04 -18.14
N SER A 307 0.87 -10.97 -17.88
CA SER A 307 0.60 -12.22 -17.16
C SER A 307 1.52 -12.34 -15.96
N PHE A 308 0.96 -12.44 -14.77
CA PHE A 308 1.69 -12.63 -13.52
C PHE A 308 1.38 -14.00 -12.93
N ASN A 309 2.36 -14.63 -12.27
CA ASN A 309 2.04 -15.71 -11.33
C ASN A 309 1.47 -15.10 -10.06
N LYS A 310 2.17 -14.10 -9.49
CA LYS A 310 1.74 -13.32 -8.34
C LYS A 310 2.14 -11.86 -8.55
N ILE A 311 1.37 -10.92 -8.02
CA ILE A 311 1.79 -9.51 -7.95
C ILE A 311 2.42 -9.27 -6.58
N ALA A 312 3.68 -8.86 -6.53
CA ALA A 312 4.33 -8.58 -5.25
C ALA A 312 3.88 -7.20 -4.72
N ALA A 313 2.75 -7.16 -4.01
CA ALA A 313 2.18 -5.95 -3.43
C ALA A 313 1.98 -6.12 -1.93
N THR A 314 2.40 -5.12 -1.15
CA THR A 314 2.37 -5.20 0.32
C THR A 314 1.11 -4.63 0.96
N ASP A 315 0.42 -3.74 0.27
CA ASP A 315 -0.76 -3.02 0.77
C ASP A 315 -1.62 -2.52 -0.40
N SER A 316 -2.74 -1.89 -0.06
CA SER A 316 -3.73 -1.35 -1.00
C SER A 316 -3.26 -0.14 -1.80
N GLY A 317 -2.09 0.45 -1.50
CA GLY A 317 -1.51 1.51 -2.32
C GLY A 317 -0.99 1.02 -3.68
N ALA A 318 -0.82 -0.29 -3.86
CA ALA A 318 -0.46 -0.88 -5.15
C ALA A 318 -1.65 -0.86 -6.12
N VAL A 319 -1.48 -0.28 -7.29
CA VAL A 319 -2.54 -0.19 -8.33
C VAL A 319 -2.02 -0.74 -9.65
N ILE A 320 -2.76 -1.67 -10.26
CA ILE A 320 -2.60 -2.01 -11.68
C ILE A 320 -3.78 -1.42 -12.45
N THR A 321 -3.48 -0.61 -13.47
CA THR A 321 -4.50 0.08 -14.26
C THR A 321 -4.20 0.00 -15.76
N ASN A 322 -5.16 0.43 -16.57
CA ASN A 322 -4.93 0.75 -17.97
C ASN A 322 -5.60 2.08 -18.30
N THR A 323 -4.79 3.08 -18.63
CA THR A 323 -5.28 4.40 -19.06
C THR A 323 -5.51 4.50 -20.57
N SER A 324 -5.07 3.52 -21.35
CA SER A 324 -5.26 3.49 -22.80
C SER A 324 -6.71 3.18 -23.19
N THR A 325 -7.14 3.71 -24.34
CA THR A 325 -8.41 3.33 -24.95
C THR A 325 -8.37 1.90 -25.52
N LYS A 326 -7.18 1.41 -25.87
CA LYS A 326 -6.97 0.00 -26.20
C LYS A 326 -7.07 -0.80 -24.91
N LYS A 327 -8.01 -1.74 -24.86
CA LYS A 327 -8.20 -2.64 -23.72
C LYS A 327 -6.95 -3.51 -23.51
N SER A 328 -6.57 -3.71 -22.24
CA SER A 328 -5.52 -4.63 -21.81
C SER A 328 -6.13 -5.86 -21.12
N ILE A 329 -5.38 -6.96 -21.10
CA ILE A 329 -5.70 -8.16 -20.31
C ILE A 329 -4.65 -8.32 -19.20
N LEU A 330 -5.11 -8.45 -17.96
CA LEU A 330 -4.30 -8.85 -16.81
C LEU A 330 -4.60 -10.32 -16.48
N SER A 331 -3.63 -11.20 -16.74
CA SER A 331 -3.74 -12.63 -16.40
C SER A 331 -3.06 -12.93 -15.06
N LEU A 332 -3.76 -13.59 -14.15
CA LEU A 332 -3.24 -14.04 -12.85
C LEU A 332 -3.21 -15.56 -12.80
N ASN A 333 -2.04 -16.13 -12.51
CA ASN A 333 -1.78 -17.57 -12.65
C ASN A 333 -1.09 -18.16 -11.40
N ASN A 334 -1.52 -17.75 -10.20
CA ASN A 334 -0.91 -18.22 -8.96
C ASN A 334 -0.96 -19.75 -8.85
N THR A 335 0.16 -20.35 -8.45
CA THR A 335 0.33 -21.81 -8.37
C THR A 335 0.08 -22.38 -6.97
N ALA A 336 -0.12 -21.50 -6.00
CA ALA A 336 -0.46 -21.78 -4.60
C ALA A 336 -1.39 -20.66 -4.10
N ASP A 337 -2.01 -20.86 -2.93
CA ASP A 337 -2.88 -19.83 -2.33
C ASP A 337 -2.11 -18.50 -2.21
N TYR A 338 -2.77 -17.42 -2.61
CA TYR A 338 -2.13 -16.11 -2.74
C TYR A 338 -3.15 -14.99 -2.51
N ILE A 339 -2.78 -14.00 -1.68
CA ILE A 339 -3.55 -12.78 -1.44
C ILE A 339 -2.91 -11.63 -2.22
N TYR A 340 -3.70 -10.95 -3.05
CA TYR A 340 -3.35 -9.67 -3.65
C TYR A 340 -3.99 -8.52 -2.87
N HIS A 341 -3.13 -7.74 -2.21
CA HIS A 341 -3.51 -6.59 -1.39
C HIS A 341 -3.84 -5.32 -2.18
N GLY A 342 -3.45 -5.25 -3.46
CA GLY A 342 -3.61 -4.04 -4.27
C GLY A 342 -4.98 -3.89 -4.93
N ASN A 343 -5.03 -2.94 -5.85
CA ASN A 343 -6.21 -2.58 -6.61
C ASN A 343 -6.06 -2.83 -8.11
N ILE A 344 -7.15 -3.24 -8.76
CA ILE A 344 -7.25 -3.38 -10.22
C ILE A 344 -8.25 -2.35 -10.75
N ASN A 345 -7.82 -1.47 -11.66
CA ASN A 345 -8.63 -0.34 -12.12
C ASN A 345 -8.61 -0.16 -13.65
N GLY A 346 -9.53 0.66 -14.16
CA GLY A 346 -9.46 1.19 -15.51
C GLY A 346 -9.80 0.18 -16.61
N ASN A 347 -9.28 0.40 -17.82
CA ASN A 347 -9.73 -0.30 -19.02
C ASN A 347 -9.04 -1.67 -19.23
N LEU A 348 -9.20 -2.59 -18.30
CA LEU A 348 -8.63 -3.94 -18.43
C LEU A 348 -9.65 -5.04 -18.08
N ASP A 349 -9.55 -6.18 -18.78
CA ASP A 349 -10.19 -7.44 -18.36
C ASP A 349 -9.21 -8.21 -17.45
N VAL A 350 -9.74 -8.97 -16.49
CA VAL A 350 -8.95 -9.84 -15.61
C VAL A 350 -9.22 -11.30 -15.93
N LEU A 351 -8.17 -12.09 -16.14
CA LEU A 351 -8.27 -13.52 -16.44
C LEU A 351 -7.54 -14.36 -15.40
N GLN A 352 -8.18 -15.41 -14.91
CA GLN A 352 -7.52 -16.49 -14.18
C GLN A 352 -8.02 -17.82 -14.70
N HIS A 353 -7.28 -18.39 -15.65
CA HIS A 353 -7.65 -19.62 -16.34
C HIS A 353 -6.61 -20.70 -16.08
N HIS A 354 -7.07 -21.85 -15.62
CA HIS A 354 -6.24 -23.04 -15.54
C HIS A 354 -6.80 -24.16 -16.43
N GLU A 355 -5.94 -25.09 -16.84
CA GLU A 355 -6.35 -26.24 -17.64
C GLU A 355 -7.21 -27.23 -16.84
N THR A 356 -6.89 -27.42 -15.56
CA THR A 356 -7.55 -28.37 -14.65
C THR A 356 -7.87 -27.69 -13.35
N LYS A 357 -9.00 -27.98 -12.71
CA LYS A 357 -9.33 -27.45 -11.37
C LYS A 357 -8.49 -28.15 -10.32
N LYS A 358 -7.87 -27.41 -9.41
CA LYS A 358 -7.04 -27.92 -8.31
C LYS A 358 -7.29 -27.10 -7.05
N GLU A 359 -7.24 -27.78 -5.91
CA GLU A 359 -7.25 -27.16 -4.58
C GLU A 359 -5.91 -26.46 -4.26
N ASN A 360 -5.92 -25.64 -3.21
CA ASN A 360 -4.74 -24.99 -2.61
C ASN A 360 -4.01 -23.98 -3.51
N ARG A 361 -4.74 -23.37 -4.45
CA ARG A 361 -4.25 -22.26 -5.29
C ARG A 361 -5.31 -21.19 -5.53
N ARG A 362 -6.09 -20.92 -4.50
CA ARG A 362 -7.09 -19.86 -4.47
C ARG A 362 -6.42 -18.50 -4.63
N LEU A 363 -7.00 -17.67 -5.48
CA LEU A 363 -6.72 -16.25 -5.54
C LEU A 363 -7.62 -15.55 -4.51
N ILE A 364 -7.02 -14.74 -3.64
CA ILE A 364 -7.75 -13.90 -2.69
C ILE A 364 -7.47 -12.45 -3.07
N LEU A 365 -8.52 -11.66 -3.21
CA LEU A 365 -8.46 -10.21 -3.37
C LEU A 365 -9.00 -9.58 -2.08
N ASP A 366 -8.15 -8.85 -1.36
CA ASP A 366 -8.54 -8.13 -0.14
C ASP A 366 -8.33 -6.60 -0.25
N GLY A 367 -7.74 -6.11 -1.34
CA GLY A 367 -7.75 -4.69 -1.71
C GLY A 367 -9.04 -4.29 -2.40
N GLY A 368 -9.02 -4.15 -3.74
CA GLY A 368 -10.19 -3.71 -4.48
C GLY A 368 -10.12 -3.91 -5.99
N VAL A 369 -11.28 -3.77 -6.64
CA VAL A 369 -11.42 -3.75 -8.09
C VAL A 369 -12.40 -2.63 -8.45
N ASP A 370 -12.06 -1.82 -9.45
CA ASP A 370 -12.97 -0.80 -9.99
C ASP A 370 -12.81 -0.65 -11.50
N THR A 371 -13.63 -1.42 -12.21
CA THR A 371 -13.68 -1.44 -13.67
C THR A 371 -15.14 -1.55 -14.16
N THR A 372 -15.34 -1.25 -15.44
CA THR A 372 -16.58 -1.55 -16.17
C THR A 372 -16.45 -2.79 -17.04
N ASN A 373 -15.28 -3.41 -17.03
CA ASN A 373 -14.90 -4.58 -17.82
C ASN A 373 -15.07 -5.88 -17.02
N ASP A 374 -14.67 -6.99 -17.64
CA ASP A 374 -15.01 -8.32 -17.16
C ASP A 374 -13.88 -8.97 -16.36
N ILE A 375 -14.28 -9.88 -15.48
CA ILE A 375 -13.40 -10.83 -14.80
C ILE A 375 -13.78 -12.23 -15.27
N SER A 376 -12.83 -13.03 -15.72
CA SER A 376 -13.09 -14.37 -16.25
C SER A 376 -12.28 -15.44 -15.52
N LEU A 377 -12.99 -16.39 -14.92
CA LEU A 377 -12.43 -17.50 -14.16
C LEU A 377 -12.73 -18.83 -14.84
N ARG A 378 -11.71 -19.68 -14.98
CA ARG A 378 -11.88 -21.04 -15.48
C ARG A 378 -11.05 -22.03 -14.68
N ASN A 379 -11.70 -23.09 -14.19
CA ASN A 379 -11.08 -24.16 -13.42
C ASN A 379 -10.29 -23.64 -12.18
N THR A 380 -10.84 -22.67 -11.47
CA THR A 380 -10.13 -21.98 -10.40
C THR A 380 -11.00 -21.65 -9.19
N GLN A 381 -10.40 -20.97 -8.21
CA GLN A 381 -10.97 -20.57 -6.94
C GLN A 381 -10.64 -19.09 -6.70
N LEU A 382 -11.66 -18.25 -6.50
CA LEU A 382 -11.52 -16.82 -6.21
C LEU A 382 -12.27 -16.45 -4.91
N SER A 383 -11.64 -15.65 -4.06
CA SER A 383 -12.27 -15.01 -2.91
C SER A 383 -12.12 -13.50 -3.00
N MET A 384 -13.22 -12.78 -2.82
CA MET A 384 -13.24 -11.32 -2.58
C MET A 384 -13.59 -11.08 -1.11
N GLN A 385 -12.79 -10.30 -0.39
CA GLN A 385 -13.00 -10.02 1.03
C GLN A 385 -12.55 -8.60 1.39
N GLY A 386 -12.87 -8.14 2.60
CA GLY A 386 -12.20 -6.99 3.18
C GLY A 386 -10.78 -7.32 3.66
N HIS A 387 -10.01 -6.27 3.97
CA HIS A 387 -8.66 -6.38 4.51
C HIS A 387 -8.68 -6.24 6.04
N ALA A 388 -7.97 -7.10 6.76
CA ALA A 388 -7.81 -6.93 8.20
C ALA A 388 -6.84 -5.78 8.45
N THR A 389 -7.26 -4.72 9.14
CA THR A 389 -6.43 -3.53 9.35
C THR A 389 -5.08 -3.91 9.97
N GLU A 390 -4.01 -3.35 9.43
CA GLU A 390 -2.64 -3.61 9.85
C GLU A 390 -2.30 -2.86 11.16
N HIS A 391 -1.65 -3.56 12.09
CA HIS A 391 -1.14 -2.98 13.33
C HIS A 391 0.38 -3.16 13.45
N ALA A 392 1.01 -2.27 14.21
CA ALA A 392 2.41 -2.43 14.59
C ALA A 392 2.60 -3.69 15.44
N ILE A 393 3.74 -4.34 15.25
CA ILE A 393 4.17 -5.49 16.06
C ILE A 393 5.42 -5.14 16.84
N TYR A 394 5.71 -5.90 17.90
CA TYR A 394 6.90 -5.67 18.71
C TYR A 394 8.19 -6.12 18.01
N ARG A 395 8.14 -7.22 17.25
CA ARG A 395 9.30 -7.80 16.54
C ARG A 395 8.88 -8.54 15.28
N ASP A 396 9.58 -8.30 14.17
CA ASP A 396 9.42 -9.11 12.96
C ASP A 396 10.26 -10.40 13.03
N GLY A 397 9.60 -11.52 13.27
CA GLY A 397 10.21 -12.85 13.40
C GLY A 397 10.23 -13.40 14.82
N ALA A 398 10.46 -14.72 14.91
CA ALA A 398 10.51 -15.44 16.18
C ALA A 398 11.77 -15.09 16.99
N PHE A 399 11.71 -15.31 18.31
CA PHE A 399 12.91 -15.27 19.14
C PHE A 399 13.88 -16.38 18.70
N SER A 400 15.15 -16.04 18.48
CA SER A 400 16.19 -16.99 18.09
C SER A 400 17.40 -16.85 18.99
N CYS A 401 17.83 -17.98 19.58
CA CYS A 401 19.06 -18.09 20.35
C CYS A 401 19.84 -19.32 19.85
N SER A 402 20.90 -19.07 19.10
CA SER A 402 21.78 -20.09 18.53
C SER A 402 22.86 -20.60 19.51
N LEU A 403 22.90 -20.08 20.74
CA LEU A 403 23.84 -20.52 21.77
C LEU A 403 23.38 -21.85 22.41
N PRO A 404 24.33 -22.73 22.77
CA PRO A 404 24.04 -23.96 23.52
C PRO A 404 23.28 -23.68 24.82
N ALA A 405 22.48 -24.65 25.29
CA ALA A 405 21.70 -24.55 26.53
C ALA A 405 22.41 -23.86 27.73
N PRO A 406 23.66 -24.20 28.10
CA PRO A 406 24.35 -23.54 29.21
C PRO A 406 24.72 -22.06 28.98
N MET A 407 24.70 -21.59 27.73
CA MET A 407 25.03 -20.21 27.34
C MET A 407 23.81 -19.40 26.91
N ARG A 408 22.59 -19.97 26.96
CA ARG A 408 21.36 -19.26 26.55
C ARG A 408 21.07 -17.99 27.36
N PHE A 409 21.57 -17.89 28.60
CA PHE A 409 21.43 -16.67 29.40
C PHE A 409 22.14 -15.45 28.79
N LEU A 410 23.07 -15.66 27.84
CA LEU A 410 23.75 -14.60 27.08
C LEU A 410 22.93 -14.10 25.88
N CYS A 411 21.83 -14.78 25.50
CA CYS A 411 20.97 -14.41 24.36
C CYS A 411 19.96 -13.29 24.68
N GLY A 412 20.03 -12.69 25.87
CA GLY A 412 19.00 -11.76 26.35
C GLY A 412 17.70 -12.48 26.70
N SER A 413 16.66 -11.69 26.99
CA SER A 413 15.31 -12.19 27.29
C SER A 413 14.35 -11.89 26.13
N ASP A 414 13.33 -12.72 25.94
CA ASP A 414 12.32 -12.44 24.92
C ASP A 414 11.46 -11.24 25.34
N TYR A 415 11.85 -10.05 24.87
CA TYR A 415 11.15 -8.81 25.20
C TYR A 415 9.70 -8.81 24.72
N VAL A 416 9.36 -9.57 23.67
CA VAL A 416 7.97 -9.71 23.19
C VAL A 416 7.11 -10.35 24.27
N ALA A 417 7.57 -11.46 24.83
CA ALA A 417 6.89 -12.13 25.95
C ALA A 417 6.82 -11.23 27.18
N GLY A 418 7.88 -10.45 27.46
CA GLY A 418 7.90 -9.47 28.55
C GLY A 418 6.86 -8.35 28.38
N MET A 419 6.72 -7.80 27.18
CA MET A 419 5.71 -6.78 26.85
C MET A 419 4.29 -7.35 26.94
N GLN A 420 4.06 -8.53 26.34
CA GLN A 420 2.80 -9.28 26.45
C GLN A 420 2.35 -9.48 27.90
N ASN A 421 3.28 -9.90 28.76
CA ASN A 421 2.99 -10.11 30.18
C ASN A 421 2.65 -8.83 30.94
N THR A 422 3.11 -7.66 30.47
CA THR A 422 2.81 -6.38 31.12
C THR A 422 1.35 -5.95 30.92
N GLU A 423 0.71 -6.43 29.85
CA GLU A 423 -0.67 -6.11 29.47
C GLU A 423 -1.64 -7.28 29.64
N ALA A 424 -1.16 -8.43 30.15
CA ALA A 424 -1.96 -9.66 30.25
C ALA A 424 -3.22 -9.53 31.11
N ASP A 425 -3.23 -8.68 32.14
CA ASP A 425 -4.42 -8.37 32.94
C ASP A 425 -5.46 -7.59 32.14
N ALA A 426 -5.05 -6.58 31.37
CA ALA A 426 -5.94 -5.81 30.50
C ALA A 426 -6.52 -6.68 29.37
N VAL A 427 -5.70 -7.59 28.81
CA VAL A 427 -6.15 -8.56 27.80
C VAL A 427 -7.18 -9.51 28.37
N LYS A 428 -6.93 -10.08 29.56
CA LYS A 428 -7.88 -10.97 30.25
C LYS A 428 -9.20 -10.28 30.56
N GLN A 429 -9.16 -9.01 30.96
CA GLN A 429 -10.35 -8.24 31.27
C GLN A 429 -11.21 -7.97 30.04
N ASN A 430 -10.59 -7.71 28.88
CA ASN A 430 -11.29 -7.24 27.68
C ASN A 430 -11.48 -8.32 26.60
N GLY A 431 -10.88 -9.51 26.76
CA GLY A 431 -11.00 -10.59 25.79
C GLY A 431 -10.36 -10.29 24.42
N ASN A 432 -9.30 -9.49 24.37
CA ASN A 432 -8.73 -8.93 23.13
C ASN A 432 -7.25 -9.30 22.93
N ALA A 433 -6.94 -10.60 23.01
CA ALA A 433 -5.58 -11.13 22.87
C ALA A 433 -4.88 -10.73 21.56
N TYR A 434 -5.65 -10.47 20.50
CA TYR A 434 -5.12 -9.97 19.22
C TYR A 434 -4.31 -8.67 19.35
N LYS A 435 -4.57 -7.83 20.37
CA LYS A 435 -3.85 -6.55 20.54
C LYS A 435 -2.38 -6.69 20.94
N THR A 436 -1.98 -7.83 21.48
CA THR A 436 -0.62 -8.04 22.02
C THR A 436 0.03 -9.32 21.50
N ASN A 437 -0.59 -10.05 20.57
CA ASN A 437 -0.11 -11.35 20.08
C ASN A 437 1.16 -11.28 19.21
N ASN A 438 1.67 -10.08 18.89
CA ASN A 438 2.80 -9.84 17.98
C ASN A 438 2.53 -10.27 16.51
N ALA A 439 1.27 -10.25 16.09
CA ALA A 439 0.85 -10.40 14.69
C ALA A 439 0.39 -9.05 14.14
N VAL A 440 0.58 -8.83 12.83
CA VAL A 440 0.16 -7.58 12.17
C VAL A 440 -1.35 -7.45 12.20
N SER A 441 -2.06 -8.57 12.02
CA SER A 441 -3.51 -8.66 12.08
C SER A 441 -3.92 -10.02 12.64
N ASP A 442 -5.18 -10.16 13.02
CA ASP A 442 -5.76 -11.37 13.59
C ASP A 442 -7.20 -11.57 13.08
N LEU A 443 -7.57 -12.83 12.82
CA LEU A 443 -8.92 -13.17 12.33
C LEU A 443 -10.04 -12.75 13.31
N SER A 444 -9.74 -12.62 14.60
CA SER A 444 -10.69 -12.22 15.64
C SER A 444 -10.80 -10.72 15.84
N GLN A 445 -9.95 -9.91 15.19
CA GLN A 445 -10.00 -8.46 15.36
C GLN A 445 -11.29 -7.87 14.77
N PRO A 446 -11.86 -6.82 15.39
CA PRO A 446 -13.11 -6.23 14.93
C PRO A 446 -12.93 -5.28 13.74
N ASP A 447 -11.75 -4.69 13.61
CA ASP A 447 -11.41 -3.63 12.66
C ASP A 447 -10.90 -4.21 11.33
N TRP A 448 -11.73 -4.04 10.31
CA TRP A 448 -11.50 -4.48 8.94
C TRP A 448 -11.85 -3.34 7.99
N GLU A 449 -11.06 -3.20 6.94
CA GLU A 449 -11.29 -2.29 5.83
C GLU A 449 -12.19 -2.95 4.80
N THR A 450 -13.16 -2.19 4.28
CA THR A 450 -14.10 -2.73 3.30
C THR A 450 -13.44 -2.81 1.93
N GLY A 451 -13.34 -4.01 1.36
CA GLY A 451 -12.90 -4.22 -0.02
C GLY A 451 -14.06 -3.95 -0.97
N THR A 452 -13.90 -3.01 -1.91
CA THR A 452 -14.93 -2.73 -2.93
C THR A 452 -14.52 -3.34 -4.25
N PHE A 453 -15.42 -4.14 -4.85
CA PHE A 453 -15.17 -4.91 -6.06
C PHE A 453 -16.25 -4.59 -7.09
N ARG A 454 -15.97 -3.62 -7.97
CA ARG A 454 -16.85 -3.21 -9.07
C ARG A 454 -16.31 -3.71 -10.41
N PHE A 455 -17.16 -4.40 -11.16
CA PHE A 455 -16.86 -4.93 -12.49
C PHE A 455 -18.13 -4.96 -13.35
N GLY A 456 -17.98 -5.17 -14.67
CA GLY A 456 -19.08 -5.41 -15.58
C GLY A 456 -19.71 -6.78 -15.32
N THR A 457 -19.04 -7.85 -15.77
CA THR A 457 -19.49 -9.23 -15.52
C THR A 457 -18.35 -10.11 -15.01
N LEU A 458 -18.63 -10.89 -13.97
CA LEU A 458 -17.81 -11.99 -13.49
C LEU A 458 -18.26 -13.29 -14.14
N HIS A 459 -17.44 -13.84 -15.03
CA HIS A 459 -17.65 -15.12 -15.71
C HIS A 459 -17.00 -16.25 -14.92
N LEU A 460 -17.78 -17.27 -14.57
CA LEU A 460 -17.36 -18.45 -13.81
C LEU A 460 -17.59 -19.73 -14.63
N GLU A 461 -16.51 -20.42 -14.97
CA GLU A 461 -16.56 -21.73 -15.62
C GLU A 461 -15.85 -22.78 -14.74
N ASN A 462 -16.59 -23.76 -14.23
CA ASN A 462 -16.07 -24.81 -13.34
C ASN A 462 -15.22 -24.23 -12.17
N SER A 463 -15.72 -23.20 -11.51
CA SER A 463 -14.95 -22.42 -10.54
C SER A 463 -15.71 -22.19 -9.23
N ASP A 464 -14.97 -21.91 -8.15
CA ASP A 464 -15.57 -21.55 -6.87
C ASP A 464 -15.33 -20.06 -6.59
N PHE A 465 -16.40 -19.31 -6.37
CA PHE A 465 -16.37 -17.90 -6.05
C PHE A 465 -16.94 -17.68 -4.64
N SER A 466 -16.16 -17.02 -3.78
CA SER A 466 -16.57 -16.66 -2.42
C SER A 466 -16.51 -15.16 -2.20
N VAL A 467 -17.53 -14.61 -1.53
CA VAL A 467 -17.55 -13.27 -0.97
C VAL A 467 -17.46 -13.39 0.55
N GLY A 468 -16.30 -13.05 1.11
CA GLY A 468 -16.03 -13.10 2.55
C GLY A 468 -16.54 -11.85 3.29
N ARG A 469 -16.16 -11.73 4.57
CA ARG A 469 -16.52 -10.58 5.41
C ARG A 469 -16.04 -9.24 4.81
N ASN A 470 -16.75 -8.16 5.12
CA ASN A 470 -16.37 -6.78 4.80
C ASN A 470 -16.11 -6.55 3.30
N ALA A 471 -16.75 -7.29 2.40
CA ALA A 471 -16.70 -7.01 0.98
C ALA A 471 -17.94 -6.23 0.53
N ASN A 472 -17.77 -5.42 -0.51
CA ASN A 472 -18.83 -4.76 -1.25
C ASN A 472 -18.67 -5.07 -2.74
N VAL A 473 -19.33 -6.13 -3.18
CA VAL A 473 -19.26 -6.64 -4.57
C VAL A 473 -20.39 -6.05 -5.39
N ILE A 474 -20.04 -5.43 -6.53
CA ILE A 474 -20.97 -4.72 -7.40
C ILE A 474 -20.71 -5.14 -8.85
N GLY A 475 -21.61 -5.92 -9.43
CA GLY A 475 -21.49 -6.39 -10.81
C GLY A 475 -22.32 -7.65 -11.06
N ASP A 476 -22.47 -8.00 -12.33
CA ASP A 476 -23.23 -9.19 -12.72
C ASP A 476 -22.37 -10.45 -12.66
N ILE A 477 -22.99 -11.61 -12.41
CA ILE A 477 -22.33 -12.91 -12.44
C ILE A 477 -22.94 -13.77 -13.53
N GLN A 478 -22.08 -14.38 -14.36
CA GLN A 478 -22.44 -15.46 -15.27
C GLN A 478 -21.71 -16.73 -14.86
N ALA A 479 -22.44 -17.78 -14.50
CA ALA A 479 -21.88 -18.98 -13.91
C ALA A 479 -22.32 -20.24 -14.66
N SER A 480 -21.35 -21.12 -14.93
CA SER A 480 -21.57 -22.46 -15.47
C SER A 480 -20.78 -23.47 -14.66
N LYS A 481 -21.47 -24.51 -14.15
CA LYS A 481 -20.87 -25.59 -13.35
C LYS A 481 -20.04 -25.08 -12.17
N SER A 482 -20.49 -24.00 -11.54
CA SER A 482 -19.71 -23.25 -10.56
C SER A 482 -20.41 -23.16 -9.22
N ASN A 483 -19.64 -22.88 -8.17
CA ASN A 483 -20.16 -22.68 -6.82
C ASN A 483 -19.98 -21.23 -6.39
N ILE A 484 -21.06 -20.59 -5.96
CA ILE A 484 -21.08 -19.20 -5.49
C ILE A 484 -21.45 -19.20 -4.01
N THR A 485 -20.62 -18.59 -3.17
CA THR A 485 -20.88 -18.41 -1.74
C THR A 485 -20.81 -16.92 -1.38
N ILE A 486 -21.91 -16.35 -0.90
CA ILE A 486 -21.97 -14.96 -0.42
C ILE A 486 -22.11 -15.00 1.10
N GLY A 487 -21.18 -14.36 1.83
CA GLY A 487 -21.08 -14.50 3.28
C GLY A 487 -20.22 -15.68 3.73
N ASP A 488 -19.18 -16.03 2.97
CA ASP A 488 -18.24 -17.07 3.37
C ASP A 488 -17.61 -16.71 4.74
N THR A 489 -17.67 -17.65 5.68
CA THR A 489 -17.16 -17.44 7.03
C THR A 489 -15.64 -17.63 7.10
N THR A 490 -15.03 -18.22 6.07
CA THR A 490 -13.58 -18.33 5.96
C THR A 490 -13.00 -17.02 5.46
N ALA A 491 -12.23 -16.34 6.31
CA ALA A 491 -11.41 -15.19 5.89
C ALA A 491 -9.93 -15.57 5.86
N TYR A 492 -9.16 -14.79 5.11
CA TYR A 492 -7.72 -14.94 4.95
C TYR A 492 -7.03 -13.65 5.41
N ILE A 493 -5.93 -13.79 6.13
CA ILE A 493 -5.05 -12.68 6.51
C ILE A 493 -3.61 -13.03 6.13
N ASP A 494 -2.79 -12.01 5.90
CA ASP A 494 -1.35 -12.16 5.70
C ASP A 494 -0.60 -11.65 6.95
N LEU A 495 0.17 -12.52 7.61
CA LEU A 495 1.01 -12.10 8.75
C LEU A 495 2.17 -11.17 8.34
N HIS A 496 2.38 -10.99 7.04
CA HIS A 496 3.34 -10.08 6.45
C HIS A 496 2.72 -8.88 5.73
N ALA A 497 1.39 -8.65 5.81
CA ALA A 497 0.74 -7.44 5.31
C ALA A 497 1.49 -6.17 5.75
N GLY A 498 1.64 -5.20 4.84
CA GLY A 498 2.41 -3.96 5.05
C GLY A 498 3.94 -4.12 5.08
N LYS A 499 4.45 -5.36 5.08
CA LYS A 499 5.90 -5.68 5.15
C LYS A 499 6.28 -6.92 4.32
N ASN A 500 5.63 -7.09 3.17
CA ASN A 500 5.81 -8.21 2.25
C ASN A 500 7.10 -8.12 1.43
N ILE A 501 7.57 -6.89 1.15
CA ILE A 501 8.77 -6.67 0.36
C ILE A 501 10.02 -6.90 1.22
N THR A 502 10.98 -7.68 0.72
CA THR A 502 12.16 -8.14 1.47
C THR A 502 13.48 -7.78 0.78
N GLY A 503 14.59 -7.98 1.52
CA GLY A 503 15.94 -7.73 1.02
C GLY A 503 16.14 -6.26 0.64
N ASP A 504 16.72 -6.02 -0.53
CA ASP A 504 16.93 -4.67 -1.06
C ASP A 504 15.71 -4.11 -1.82
N GLY A 505 14.52 -4.71 -1.67
CA GLY A 505 13.29 -4.25 -2.31
C GLY A 505 12.78 -5.14 -3.46
N PHE A 506 13.48 -6.23 -3.76
CA PHE A 506 13.20 -7.08 -4.93
C PHE A 506 12.91 -8.54 -4.56
N GLY A 507 12.46 -8.76 -3.33
CA GLY A 507 11.95 -10.05 -2.84
C GLY A 507 10.55 -9.90 -2.29
N PHE A 508 9.79 -10.99 -2.25
CA PHE A 508 8.41 -11.02 -1.74
C PHE A 508 8.24 -12.19 -0.77
N ARG A 509 7.53 -11.94 0.34
CA ARG A 509 7.07 -12.96 1.29
C ARG A 509 5.59 -12.77 1.57
N GLN A 510 4.91 -13.84 1.92
CA GLN A 510 3.51 -13.84 2.34
C GLN A 510 3.28 -15.08 3.21
N ASN A 511 2.51 -14.92 4.28
CA ASN A 511 2.16 -16.01 5.18
C ASN A 511 0.66 -15.97 5.49
N ILE A 512 -0.09 -16.77 4.73
CA ILE A 512 -1.55 -16.79 4.79
C ILE A 512 -2.03 -17.60 5.99
N VAL A 513 -2.81 -16.96 6.85
CA VAL A 513 -3.60 -17.62 7.90
C VAL A 513 -5.06 -17.54 7.49
N ARG A 514 -5.78 -18.66 7.60
CA ARG A 514 -7.22 -18.72 7.31
C ARG A 514 -7.98 -19.31 8.48
N GLY A 515 -9.23 -18.92 8.62
CA GLY A 515 -10.11 -19.47 9.65
C GLY A 515 -11.44 -18.76 9.69
N ASN A 516 -12.28 -19.18 10.64
CA ASN A 516 -13.60 -18.59 10.82
C ASN A 516 -13.48 -17.14 11.29
N SER A 517 -14.00 -16.22 10.49
CA SER A 517 -14.04 -14.80 10.77
C SER A 517 -15.26 -14.21 10.07
N GLN A 518 -16.36 -14.07 10.80
CA GLN A 518 -17.64 -13.65 10.23
C GLN A 518 -17.84 -12.15 10.40
N GLY A 519 -18.36 -11.49 9.37
CA GLY A 519 -18.75 -10.08 9.38
C GLY A 519 -19.81 -9.81 8.31
N GLU A 520 -20.40 -8.62 8.34
CA GLU A 520 -21.33 -8.19 7.28
C GLU A 520 -20.62 -8.15 5.92
N THR A 521 -21.36 -8.48 4.85
CA THR A 521 -20.85 -8.41 3.48
C THR A 521 -21.98 -8.13 2.49
N LEU A 522 -21.65 -7.50 1.37
CA LEU A 522 -22.63 -7.02 0.39
C LEU A 522 -22.35 -7.59 -1.01
N PHE A 523 -23.42 -8.01 -1.68
CA PHE A 523 -23.43 -8.26 -3.12
C PHE A 523 -24.56 -7.44 -3.77
N THR A 524 -24.28 -6.78 -4.89
CA THR A 524 -25.27 -6.04 -5.68
C THR A 524 -25.08 -6.30 -7.18
N GLY A 525 -26.10 -6.85 -7.85
CA GLY A 525 -26.05 -7.13 -9.28
C GLY A 525 -27.05 -8.21 -9.71
N GLY A 526 -26.86 -8.81 -10.88
CA GLY A 526 -27.63 -9.95 -11.37
C GLY A 526 -26.83 -11.24 -11.33
N ILE A 527 -27.52 -12.38 -11.42
CA ILE A 527 -26.87 -13.69 -11.53
C ILE A 527 -27.56 -14.51 -12.61
N THR A 528 -26.80 -14.94 -13.62
CA THR A 528 -27.20 -15.99 -14.56
C THR A 528 -26.37 -17.23 -14.27
N ALA A 529 -27.01 -18.33 -13.87
CA ALA A 529 -26.33 -19.53 -13.40
C ALA A 529 -26.91 -20.79 -14.05
N GLU A 530 -26.02 -21.65 -14.56
CA GLU A 530 -26.33 -22.93 -15.19
C GLU A 530 -25.58 -24.07 -14.49
N ASP A 531 -26.28 -25.14 -14.12
CA ASP A 531 -25.73 -26.34 -13.45
C ASP A 531 -24.84 -25.99 -12.23
N SER A 532 -25.22 -24.97 -11.48
CA SER A 532 -24.39 -24.33 -10.46
C SER A 532 -24.99 -24.45 -9.06
N THR A 533 -24.27 -23.96 -8.04
CA THR A 533 -24.81 -23.82 -6.69
C THR A 533 -24.59 -22.40 -6.16
N ILE A 534 -25.56 -21.89 -5.43
CA ILE A 534 -25.53 -20.56 -4.81
C ILE A 534 -25.93 -20.70 -3.34
N VAL A 535 -25.10 -20.19 -2.45
CA VAL A 535 -25.38 -20.14 -1.01
C VAL A 535 -25.18 -18.71 -0.51
N ILE A 536 -26.21 -18.13 0.11
CA ILE A 536 -26.14 -16.85 0.81
C ILE A 536 -26.22 -17.15 2.31
N LYS A 537 -25.19 -16.75 3.05
CA LYS A 537 -24.98 -17.14 4.46
C LYS A 537 -25.25 -16.00 5.43
N ASP A 538 -25.23 -16.32 6.72
CA ASP A 538 -25.45 -15.37 7.82
C ASP A 538 -24.63 -14.06 7.67
N LYS A 539 -25.28 -12.93 7.96
CA LYS A 539 -24.80 -11.53 7.83
C LYS A 539 -24.51 -11.04 6.41
N ALA A 540 -24.70 -11.87 5.38
CA ALA A 540 -24.66 -11.39 4.01
C ALA A 540 -25.95 -10.66 3.65
N LYS A 541 -25.80 -9.56 2.92
CA LYS A 541 -26.92 -8.88 2.24
C LYS A 541 -26.70 -8.94 0.74
N ALA A 542 -27.61 -9.58 0.02
CA ALA A 542 -27.59 -9.66 -1.44
C ALA A 542 -28.75 -8.84 -2.02
N LEU A 543 -28.42 -7.78 -2.76
CA LEU A 543 -29.37 -6.99 -3.52
C LEU A 543 -29.31 -7.39 -5.00
N PHE A 544 -30.25 -8.23 -5.42
CA PHE A 544 -30.43 -8.56 -6.82
C PHE A 544 -31.15 -7.43 -7.55
N SER A 545 -30.36 -6.43 -7.95
CA SER A 545 -30.80 -5.22 -8.66
C SER A 545 -30.94 -5.44 -10.17
N ASN A 546 -30.32 -6.48 -10.72
CA ASN A 546 -30.52 -6.97 -12.08
C ASN A 546 -31.14 -8.38 -12.06
N TYR A 547 -31.49 -8.89 -13.23
CA TYR A 547 -32.23 -10.15 -13.37
C TYR A 547 -31.48 -11.36 -12.80
N VAL A 548 -32.22 -12.29 -12.20
CA VAL A 548 -31.71 -13.55 -11.67
C VAL A 548 -32.26 -14.72 -12.50
N TYR A 549 -31.38 -15.50 -13.12
CA TYR A 549 -31.74 -16.65 -13.96
C TYR A 549 -31.01 -17.91 -13.47
N LEU A 550 -31.76 -18.86 -12.92
CA LEU A 550 -31.24 -20.07 -12.27
C LEU A 550 -31.68 -21.31 -13.04
N LEU A 551 -30.86 -21.76 -13.99
CA LEU A 551 -31.09 -22.98 -14.74
C LEU A 551 -30.36 -24.14 -14.05
N ASN A 552 -31.13 -25.10 -13.57
CA ASN A 552 -30.63 -26.33 -12.94
C ASN A 552 -29.66 -26.01 -11.78
N THR A 553 -29.93 -24.91 -11.08
CA THR A 553 -29.01 -24.32 -10.10
C THR A 553 -29.64 -24.38 -8.72
N LYS A 554 -28.94 -25.00 -7.77
CA LYS A 554 -29.40 -25.07 -6.39
C LYS A 554 -29.14 -23.75 -5.68
N ALA A 555 -30.17 -23.13 -5.12
CA ALA A 555 -30.05 -21.89 -4.35
C ALA A 555 -30.49 -22.08 -2.89
N THR A 556 -29.66 -21.63 -1.96
CA THR A 556 -29.92 -21.68 -0.51
C THR A 556 -29.67 -20.31 0.12
N ILE A 557 -30.66 -19.83 0.89
CA ILE A 557 -30.56 -18.64 1.75
C ILE A 557 -30.58 -19.13 3.19
N GLU A 558 -29.43 -19.10 3.86
CA GLU A 558 -29.29 -19.59 5.24
C GLU A 558 -29.83 -18.60 6.28
N LYS A 559 -30.00 -19.07 7.51
CA LYS A 559 -30.44 -18.24 8.64
C LYS A 559 -29.51 -17.04 8.83
N GLY A 560 -30.09 -15.85 9.00
CA GLY A 560 -29.36 -14.59 9.17
C GLY A 560 -28.88 -13.93 7.88
N ALA A 561 -29.07 -14.57 6.71
CA ALA A 561 -28.90 -13.93 5.41
C ALA A 561 -30.10 -13.04 5.05
N ASP A 562 -29.84 -11.96 4.32
CA ASP A 562 -30.88 -11.08 3.80
C ASP A 562 -30.77 -10.92 2.27
N VAL A 563 -31.81 -11.31 1.55
CA VAL A 563 -31.86 -11.22 0.09
C VAL A 563 -33.04 -10.35 -0.32
N THR A 564 -32.76 -9.31 -1.11
CA THR A 564 -33.79 -8.54 -1.81
C THR A 564 -33.57 -8.68 -3.31
N THR A 565 -34.58 -9.15 -4.03
CA THR A 565 -34.60 -9.15 -5.49
C THR A 565 -35.67 -8.20 -5.98
N GLN A 566 -35.30 -7.35 -6.94
CA GLN A 566 -36.17 -6.28 -7.44
C GLN A 566 -36.29 -6.22 -8.96
N SER A 567 -35.51 -7.00 -9.70
CA SER A 567 -35.46 -6.96 -11.18
C SER A 567 -36.09 -8.19 -11.86
N GLY A 568 -36.83 -9.02 -11.11
CA GLY A 568 -37.40 -10.27 -11.59
C GLY A 568 -36.44 -11.46 -11.50
N MET A 569 -37.02 -12.67 -11.57
CA MET A 569 -36.30 -13.93 -11.41
C MET A 569 -36.93 -15.06 -12.24
N PHE A 570 -36.10 -16.00 -12.70
CA PHE A 570 -36.51 -17.31 -13.21
C PHE A 570 -35.69 -18.41 -12.53
N SER A 571 -36.35 -19.50 -12.09
CA SER A 571 -35.68 -20.69 -11.56
C SER A 571 -36.35 -21.98 -12.03
N THR A 572 -35.54 -22.98 -12.40
CA THR A 572 -36.02 -24.36 -12.68
C THR A 572 -35.85 -25.31 -11.50
N SER A 573 -35.24 -24.86 -10.40
CA SER A 573 -34.91 -25.67 -9.22
C SER A 573 -35.42 -25.02 -7.94
N ASP A 574 -35.53 -25.83 -6.89
CA ASP A 574 -36.00 -25.35 -5.58
C ASP A 574 -35.08 -24.27 -5.02
N ILE A 575 -35.70 -23.27 -4.37
CA ILE A 575 -35.00 -22.24 -3.60
C ILE A 575 -35.28 -22.50 -2.12
N SER A 576 -34.26 -22.88 -1.35
CA SER A 576 -34.37 -23.12 0.09
C SER A 576 -34.13 -21.84 0.87
N VAL A 577 -35.04 -21.48 1.77
CA VAL A 577 -35.03 -20.22 2.52
C VAL A 577 -35.18 -20.48 4.02
N SER A 578 -34.08 -20.30 4.74
CA SER A 578 -34.01 -20.23 6.20
C SER A 578 -33.73 -18.81 6.72
N GLY A 579 -33.35 -17.88 5.83
CA GLY A 579 -33.18 -16.45 6.12
C GLY A 579 -34.31 -15.59 5.55
N ASN A 580 -34.00 -14.36 5.15
CA ASN A 580 -34.96 -13.44 4.54
C ASN A 580 -34.86 -13.45 3.01
N LEU A 581 -36.00 -13.60 2.33
CA LEU A 581 -36.15 -13.38 0.89
C LEU A 581 -37.28 -12.39 0.63
N SER A 582 -36.94 -11.22 0.10
CA SER A 582 -37.88 -10.17 -0.29
C SER A 582 -37.91 -10.04 -1.81
N MET A 583 -39.11 -10.11 -2.41
CA MET A 583 -39.33 -9.96 -3.85
C MET A 583 -40.21 -8.72 -4.10
N THR A 584 -39.71 -7.73 -4.82
CA THR A 584 -40.39 -6.43 -5.03
C THR A 584 -40.49 -6.06 -6.51
N GLY A 585 -41.24 -5.01 -6.85
CA GLY A 585 -41.05 -4.36 -8.16
C GLY A 585 -39.68 -3.69 -8.27
N ASN A 586 -39.30 -3.27 -9.47
CA ASN A 586 -38.05 -2.54 -9.71
C ASN A 586 -38.24 -1.06 -9.36
N PRO A 587 -37.52 -0.50 -8.37
CA PRO A 587 -37.67 0.89 -8.01
C PRO A 587 -37.16 1.81 -9.12
N ASP A 588 -37.99 2.76 -9.56
CA ASP A 588 -37.59 3.81 -10.48
C ASP A 588 -37.01 5.03 -9.73
N LYS A 589 -36.55 6.03 -10.48
CA LYS A 589 -35.98 7.26 -9.92
C LYS A 589 -37.02 8.17 -9.22
N ASP A 590 -38.31 7.91 -9.43
CA ASP A 590 -39.43 8.72 -8.97
C ASP A 590 -40.15 8.10 -7.75
N ASN A 591 -39.48 7.16 -7.05
CA ASN A 591 -40.01 6.41 -5.91
C ASN A 591 -41.28 5.60 -6.24
N LYS A 592 -41.40 5.13 -7.49
CA LYS A 592 -42.42 4.15 -7.90
C LYS A 592 -41.75 2.81 -8.20
N PHE A 593 -42.58 1.79 -8.38
CA PHE A 593 -42.12 0.44 -8.69
C PHE A 593 -42.65 0.00 -10.05
N GLU A 594 -41.76 -0.37 -10.95
CA GLU A 594 -42.10 -1.11 -12.16
C GLU A 594 -42.42 -2.57 -11.78
N PRO A 595 -43.46 -3.20 -12.37
CA PRO A 595 -43.76 -4.59 -12.10
C PRO A 595 -42.60 -5.53 -12.46
N SER A 596 -42.22 -6.41 -11.54
CA SER A 596 -41.20 -7.46 -11.74
C SER A 596 -41.84 -8.84 -11.62
N ILE A 597 -41.45 -9.78 -12.47
CA ILE A 597 -42.00 -11.16 -12.50
C ILE A 597 -41.00 -12.11 -11.83
N TYR A 598 -41.51 -12.93 -10.91
CA TYR A 598 -40.76 -13.93 -10.16
C TYR A 598 -41.30 -15.32 -10.49
N LEU A 599 -40.72 -15.97 -11.49
CA LEU A 599 -41.15 -17.27 -11.98
C LEU A 599 -40.26 -18.37 -11.40
N ASN A 600 -40.88 -19.36 -10.75
CA ASN A 600 -40.20 -20.54 -10.26
C ASN A 600 -41.00 -21.76 -10.72
N ASP A 601 -40.42 -22.57 -11.58
CA ASP A 601 -41.03 -23.81 -12.09
C ASP A 601 -40.97 -24.96 -11.06
N ALA A 602 -40.19 -24.77 -9.99
CA ALA A 602 -40.08 -25.67 -8.85
C ALA A 602 -40.75 -25.06 -7.61
N SER A 603 -40.17 -25.20 -6.41
CA SER A 603 -40.75 -24.73 -5.15
C SER A 603 -39.92 -23.66 -4.46
N TYR A 604 -40.59 -22.81 -3.69
CA TYR A 604 -39.97 -22.02 -2.62
C TYR A 604 -40.08 -22.82 -1.31
N LEU A 605 -38.96 -23.33 -0.81
CA LEU A 605 -38.92 -24.19 0.38
C LEU A 605 -38.55 -23.34 1.61
N LEU A 606 -39.53 -23.04 2.46
CA LEU A 606 -39.28 -22.39 3.75
C LEU A 606 -38.78 -23.45 4.74
N THR A 607 -37.52 -23.34 5.18
CA THR A 607 -36.78 -24.41 5.87
C THR A 607 -36.41 -24.09 7.32
N ASP A 608 -36.89 -22.98 7.89
CA ASP A 608 -36.67 -22.58 9.28
C ASP A 608 -37.92 -21.91 9.84
N ASP A 609 -38.14 -22.01 11.15
CA ASP A 609 -39.37 -21.59 11.83
C ASP A 609 -39.41 -20.10 12.21
N SER A 610 -38.42 -19.31 11.76
CA SER A 610 -37.99 -17.97 12.23
C SER A 610 -36.94 -17.98 13.36
#